data_AF-M2R851-F1
#
_entry.id   AF-M2R851-F1
#
_cell.length_a   1.000
_cell.length_b   1.000
_cell.length_c   1.000
_cell.angle_alpha   90.00
_cell.angle_beta   90.00
_cell.angle_gamma   90.00
#
_symmetry.space_group_name_H-M   'P 1'
#
loop_
_entity.id
_entity.type
_entity.pdbx_description
1 polymer ?
#
loop_
_entity_poly.entity_id
_entity_poly.type
_entity_poly.pdbx_seq_one_letter_code
_entity_poly.pdbx_strand_id
1 'polypeptide(L)'
;MEETVEWLINSLKEIMKKECTGKRFIENFIMPKTYSAKRILLRRMTDTIKPLKYSPLFIQKQNELLQSELGEIIDYKSLPIHPNLNKQFSKSIRVWKGDITKLKIDSIVNAANNTLVGCFIPLHSCVDSIIHERAGVQLRHECSQLKTAYKATTTTTEITKGYNLPAKYVIHVVGPIVDTLKPKHSYLLQQCYLNCLNKAIKAGCTSIGFCCISTGMFGFPNEEAAKIAIQTVNNFLKNHQIEVVFCVFKEIDYNIYTSLLNDGFNHFDIINKECYDKECLKEKEQKQLQKLQRLKELQLKKSSVNEELTENELEEFFDLVQSVPKEKRPKQPYTLDKWFSTKKVNKK
;
A
#
# COMPACT_ATOMS: atom_id res chain seq x y z
N MET A 1 -25.87 14.06 16.67
CA MET A 1 -24.64 13.32 16.28
C MET A 1 -24.44 12.05 17.11
N GLU A 2 -24.48 12.13 18.43
CA GLU A 2 -24.25 10.96 19.30
C GLU A 2 -25.22 9.79 19.04
N GLU A 3 -26.52 10.07 18.91
CA GLU A 3 -27.53 9.06 18.54
C GLU A 3 -27.23 8.40 17.19
N THR A 4 -26.74 9.15 16.20
CA THR A 4 -26.35 8.62 14.90
C THR A 4 -25.21 7.61 15.03
N VAL A 5 -24.21 7.91 15.86
CA VAL A 5 -23.07 7.03 16.12
C VAL A 5 -23.51 5.75 16.82
N GLU A 6 -24.34 5.86 17.87
CA GLU A 6 -24.89 4.69 18.55
C GLU A 6 -25.71 3.80 17.63
N TRP A 7 -26.55 4.41 16.78
CA TRP A 7 -27.34 3.69 15.79
C TRP A 7 -26.44 2.94 14.79
N LEU A 8 -25.37 3.56 14.31
CA LEU A 8 -24.40 2.93 13.40
C LEU A 8 -23.68 1.76 14.08
N ILE A 9 -23.25 1.92 15.33
CA ILE A 9 -22.60 0.86 16.11
C ILE A 9 -23.55 -0.33 16.32
N ASN A 10 -24.80 -0.07 16.72
CA ASN A 10 -25.80 -1.12 16.91
C ASN A 10 -26.11 -1.83 15.59
N SER A 11 -26.20 -1.09 14.48
CA SER A 11 -26.39 -1.66 13.15
C SER A 11 -25.23 -2.55 12.73
N LEU A 12 -23.98 -2.11 12.96
CA LEU A 12 -22.79 -2.92 12.68
C LEU A 12 -22.74 -4.17 13.56
N LYS A 13 -23.15 -4.08 14.83
CA LYS A 13 -23.22 -5.24 15.72
C LYS A 13 -24.14 -6.33 15.15
N GLU A 14 -25.31 -5.95 14.66
CA GLU A 14 -26.24 -6.90 14.02
C GLU A 14 -25.70 -7.47 12.71
N ILE A 15 -25.00 -6.67 11.91
CA ILE A 15 -24.33 -7.15 10.69
C ILE A 15 -23.22 -8.16 11.06
N MET A 16 -22.37 -7.84 12.03
CA MET A 16 -21.27 -8.72 12.45
C MET A 16 -21.76 -10.04 13.03
N LYS A 17 -22.91 -10.06 13.74
CA LYS A 17 -23.58 -11.29 14.18
C LYS A 17 -23.96 -12.18 12.99
N LYS A 18 -24.60 -11.59 11.97
CA LYS A 18 -25.03 -12.32 10.75
C LYS A 18 -23.85 -12.89 9.98
N GLU A 19 -22.76 -12.13 9.89
CA GLU A 19 -21.53 -12.55 9.20
C GLU A 19 -20.66 -13.55 10.00
N CYS A 20 -21.10 -13.94 11.21
CA CYS A 20 -20.33 -14.76 12.16
C CYS A 20 -18.93 -14.19 12.48
N THR A 21 -18.75 -12.88 12.38
CA THR A 21 -17.47 -12.20 12.65
C THR A 21 -17.44 -11.60 14.05
N GLY A 22 -16.32 -11.72 14.76
CA GLY A 22 -16.13 -11.01 16.04
C GLY A 22 -17.01 -11.51 17.20
N LYS A 23 -17.40 -12.80 17.23
CA LYS A 23 -18.27 -13.38 18.28
C LYS A 23 -17.88 -12.97 19.71
N ARG A 24 -16.61 -13.15 20.08
CA ARG A 24 -16.07 -12.77 21.41
C ARG A 24 -16.19 -11.28 21.73
N PHE A 25 -16.10 -10.42 20.70
CA PHE A 25 -16.30 -8.98 20.83
C PHE A 25 -17.78 -8.62 21.05
N ILE A 26 -18.68 -9.28 20.32
CA ILE A 26 -20.13 -9.05 20.41
C ILE A 26 -20.70 -9.53 21.75
N GLU A 27 -20.23 -10.66 22.26
CA GLU A 27 -20.65 -11.27 23.53
C GLU A 27 -20.36 -10.37 24.74
N ASN A 28 -19.22 -9.68 24.74
CA ASN A 28 -18.80 -8.77 25.81
C ASN A 28 -19.03 -7.29 25.46
N PHE A 29 -19.94 -7.01 24.52
CA PHE A 29 -20.15 -5.66 24.00
C PHE A 29 -20.74 -4.74 25.08
N ILE A 30 -20.05 -3.64 25.35
CA ILE A 30 -20.53 -2.54 26.21
C ILE A 30 -20.43 -1.24 25.40
N MET A 31 -21.56 -0.52 25.27
CA MET A 31 -21.57 0.78 24.61
C MET A 31 -20.78 1.80 25.46
N PRO A 32 -19.75 2.47 24.90
CA PRO A 32 -19.02 3.50 25.63
C PRO A 32 -19.93 4.68 26.00
N LYS A 33 -19.57 5.44 27.04
CA LYS A 33 -20.39 6.57 27.51
C LYS A 33 -20.20 7.85 26.71
N THR A 34 -18.97 8.15 26.29
CA THR A 34 -18.64 9.43 25.64
C THR A 34 -18.69 9.32 24.13
N TYR A 35 -19.04 10.42 23.45
CA TYR A 35 -19.01 10.53 21.99
C TYR A 35 -17.68 10.06 21.39
N SER A 36 -16.54 10.54 21.90
CA SER A 36 -15.21 10.19 21.39
C SER A 36 -14.93 8.69 21.47
N ALA A 37 -15.31 8.05 22.59
CA ALA A 37 -15.14 6.61 22.75
C ALA A 37 -16.08 5.81 21.82
N LYS A 38 -17.32 6.29 21.61
CA LYS A 38 -18.25 5.72 20.63
C LYS A 38 -17.70 5.86 19.20
N ARG A 39 -17.14 7.00 18.81
CA ARG A 39 -16.54 7.20 17.49
C ARG A 39 -15.32 6.30 17.25
N ILE A 40 -14.46 6.13 18.25
CA ILE A 40 -13.32 5.19 18.21
C ILE A 40 -13.84 3.75 18.03
N LEU A 41 -14.88 3.38 18.77
CA LEU A 41 -15.50 2.05 18.64
C LEU A 41 -16.09 1.85 17.24
N LEU A 42 -16.83 2.83 16.72
CA LEU A 42 -17.37 2.80 15.36
C LEU A 42 -16.25 2.58 14.33
N ARG A 43 -15.17 3.37 14.41
CA ARG A 43 -13.98 3.24 13.55
C ARG A 43 -13.38 1.83 13.61
N ARG A 44 -13.17 1.31 14.82
CA ARG A 44 -12.64 -0.04 15.05
C ARG A 44 -13.53 -1.12 14.41
N MET A 45 -14.85 -0.98 14.51
CA MET A 45 -15.80 -1.92 13.89
C MET A 45 -15.76 -1.83 12.37
N THR A 46 -15.74 -0.63 11.80
CA THR A 46 -15.66 -0.45 10.34
C THR A 46 -14.32 -0.89 9.76
N ASP A 47 -13.21 -0.76 10.50
CA ASP A 47 -11.90 -1.26 10.04
C ASP A 47 -11.90 -2.78 9.87
N THR A 48 -12.62 -3.50 10.73
CA THR A 48 -12.59 -4.98 10.79
C THR A 48 -13.66 -5.68 9.95
N ILE A 49 -14.66 -4.94 9.49
CA ILE A 49 -15.78 -5.54 8.76
C ILE A 49 -15.41 -5.79 7.28
N LYS A 50 -15.90 -6.91 6.76
CA LYS A 50 -15.76 -7.31 5.35
C LYS A 50 -16.37 -6.25 4.40
N PRO A 51 -15.96 -6.21 3.14
CA PRO A 51 -16.53 -5.30 2.14
C PRO A 51 -17.96 -5.71 1.76
N LEU A 52 -18.94 -5.24 2.53
CA LEU A 52 -20.36 -5.56 2.35
C LEU A 52 -21.12 -4.43 1.65
N LYS A 53 -22.29 -4.76 1.10
CA LYS A 53 -23.27 -3.78 0.67
C LYS A 53 -24.16 -3.40 1.86
N TYR A 54 -24.21 -2.12 2.20
CA TYR A 54 -24.98 -1.60 3.32
C TYR A 54 -26.35 -1.08 2.88
N SER A 55 -27.30 -1.00 3.82
CA SER A 55 -28.64 -0.47 3.55
C SER A 55 -28.58 1.05 3.23
N PRO A 56 -29.53 1.58 2.44
CA PRO A 56 -29.58 3.02 2.15
C PRO A 56 -29.61 3.89 3.40
N LEU A 57 -30.34 3.48 4.44
CA LEU A 57 -30.41 4.20 5.71
C LEU A 57 -29.06 4.22 6.46
N PHE A 58 -28.31 3.11 6.42
CA PHE A 58 -26.97 3.07 7.01
C PHE A 58 -26.03 4.05 6.29
N ILE A 59 -26.05 4.02 4.96
CA ILE A 59 -25.24 4.94 4.14
C ILE A 59 -25.61 6.39 4.41
N GLN A 60 -26.90 6.72 4.48
CA GLN A 60 -27.36 8.08 4.78
C GLN A 60 -26.82 8.57 6.13
N LYS A 61 -27.04 7.81 7.21
CA LYS A 61 -26.59 8.18 8.56
C LYS A 61 -25.08 8.29 8.68
N GLN A 62 -24.33 7.41 8.00
CA GLN A 62 -22.88 7.50 7.93
C GLN A 62 -22.44 8.76 7.18
N ASN A 63 -23.05 9.08 6.05
CA ASN A 63 -22.70 10.27 5.28
C ASN A 63 -22.98 11.54 6.11
N GLU A 64 -24.13 11.64 6.77
CA GLU A 64 -24.45 12.74 7.70
C GLU A 64 -23.36 12.90 8.77
N LEU A 65 -22.90 11.78 9.36
CA LEU A 65 -21.79 11.76 10.31
C LEU A 65 -20.48 12.28 9.72
N LEU A 66 -20.02 11.67 8.62
CA LEU A 66 -18.74 12.03 8.00
C LEU A 66 -18.72 13.47 7.50
N GLN A 67 -19.82 13.96 6.93
CA GLN A 67 -19.93 15.35 6.50
C GLN A 67 -19.89 16.34 7.68
N SER A 68 -20.55 16.01 8.80
CA SER A 68 -20.53 16.87 9.99
C SER A 68 -19.13 16.98 10.64
N GLU A 69 -18.26 16.00 10.41
CA GLU A 69 -16.91 15.92 11.01
C GLU A 69 -15.79 16.31 10.05
N LEU A 70 -16.13 16.67 8.81
CA LEU A 70 -15.16 16.98 7.76
C LEU A 70 -14.27 18.18 8.15
N GLY A 71 -14.86 19.16 8.84
CA GLY A 71 -14.19 20.38 9.28
C GLY A 71 -13.84 21.30 8.11
N GLU A 72 -12.74 22.05 8.25
CA GLU A 72 -12.24 22.93 7.18
C GLU A 72 -11.75 22.14 5.96
N ILE A 73 -12.27 22.51 4.79
CA ILE A 73 -11.89 21.97 3.49
C ILE A 73 -10.89 22.92 2.85
N ILE A 74 -9.79 22.37 2.32
CA ILE A 74 -8.76 23.15 1.63
C ILE A 74 -8.92 22.99 0.13
N ASP A 75 -9.27 24.08 -0.57
CA ASP A 75 -9.28 24.11 -2.02
C ASP A 75 -7.85 24.18 -2.54
N TYR A 76 -7.44 23.25 -3.39
CA TYR A 76 -6.05 23.21 -3.88
C TYR A 76 -5.63 24.52 -4.57
N LYS A 77 -6.60 25.28 -5.11
CA LYS A 77 -6.36 26.57 -5.77
C LYS A 77 -5.96 27.68 -4.79
N SER A 78 -6.33 27.56 -3.51
CA SER A 78 -5.97 28.54 -2.47
C SER A 78 -4.57 28.31 -1.92
N LEU A 79 -3.96 27.15 -2.18
CA LEU A 79 -2.58 26.88 -1.80
C LEU A 79 -1.66 27.85 -2.57
N PRO A 80 -0.56 28.32 -1.97
CA PRO A 80 0.41 29.14 -2.71
C PRO A 80 1.20 28.27 -3.69
N ILE A 81 1.68 28.88 -4.78
CA ILE A 81 2.80 28.32 -5.53
C ILE A 81 4.04 28.50 -4.67
N HIS A 82 4.97 27.55 -4.69
CA HIS A 82 6.17 27.64 -3.86
C HIS A 82 6.96 28.93 -4.17
N PRO A 83 7.21 29.82 -3.19
CA PRO A 83 7.72 31.17 -3.46
C PRO A 83 9.10 31.20 -4.11
N ASN A 84 9.97 30.28 -3.72
CA ASN A 84 11.33 30.14 -4.25
C ASN A 84 11.47 28.95 -5.22
N LEU A 85 10.38 28.58 -5.91
CA LEU A 85 10.37 27.44 -6.83
C LEU A 85 11.51 27.57 -7.86
N ASN A 86 12.39 26.57 -7.88
CA ASN A 86 13.46 26.48 -8.85
C ASN A 86 12.88 26.48 -10.28
N LYS A 87 13.49 27.24 -11.19
CA LYS A 87 13.03 27.42 -12.57
C LYS A 87 12.92 26.11 -13.37
N GLN A 88 13.62 25.05 -12.94
CA GLN A 88 13.54 23.73 -13.58
C GLN A 88 12.22 22.99 -13.34
N PHE A 89 11.41 23.43 -12.36
CA PHE A 89 10.17 22.77 -11.97
C PHE A 89 8.94 23.54 -12.45
N SER A 90 7.89 22.80 -12.82
CA SER A 90 6.61 23.37 -13.23
C SER A 90 5.90 24.11 -12.09
N LYS A 91 5.30 25.26 -12.41
CA LYS A 91 4.44 26.04 -11.50
C LYS A 91 3.14 25.33 -11.12
N SER A 92 2.78 24.26 -11.83
CA SER A 92 1.64 23.39 -11.50
C SER A 92 1.91 22.43 -10.33
N ILE A 93 3.12 22.44 -9.76
CA ILE A 93 3.48 21.66 -8.58
C ILE A 93 3.30 22.53 -7.32
N ARG A 94 2.58 21.99 -6.34
CA ARG A 94 2.37 22.58 -5.01
C ARG A 94 2.73 21.57 -3.92
N VAL A 95 3.13 22.06 -2.76
CA VAL A 95 3.35 21.24 -1.57
C VAL A 95 2.43 21.76 -0.48
N TRP A 96 1.74 20.84 0.18
CA TRP A 96 0.85 21.18 1.29
C TRP A 96 1.06 20.21 2.43
N LYS A 97 1.32 20.75 3.62
CA LYS A 97 1.35 19.97 4.85
C LYS A 97 -0.06 19.90 5.44
N GLY A 98 -0.67 18.72 5.45
CA GLY A 98 -2.03 18.56 5.94
C GLY A 98 -2.60 17.16 5.81
N ASP A 99 -3.92 17.08 6.01
CA ASP A 99 -4.72 15.87 5.89
C ASP A 99 -5.28 15.77 4.47
N ILE A 100 -4.77 14.83 3.68
CA ILE A 100 -5.17 14.63 2.27
C ILE A 100 -6.68 14.42 2.11
N THR A 101 -7.38 13.94 3.15
CA THR A 101 -8.83 13.74 3.11
C THR A 101 -9.65 15.03 3.16
N LYS A 102 -9.00 16.17 3.43
CA LYS A 102 -9.62 17.50 3.43
C LYS A 102 -9.34 18.31 2.16
N LEU A 103 -8.53 17.76 1.24
CA LEU A 103 -8.16 18.43 0.01
C LEU A 103 -9.30 18.34 -1.01
N LYS A 104 -9.90 19.48 -1.35
CA LYS A 104 -10.87 19.61 -2.45
C LYS A 104 -10.10 19.70 -3.75
N ILE A 105 -10.09 18.59 -4.48
CA ILE A 105 -9.31 18.35 -5.71
C ILE A 105 -10.01 17.28 -6.57
N ASP A 106 -9.68 17.12 -7.85
CA ASP A 106 -10.39 16.11 -8.66
C ASP A 106 -10.07 14.68 -8.20
N SER A 107 -8.81 14.38 -7.89
CA SER A 107 -8.42 13.06 -7.38
C SER A 107 -7.36 13.14 -6.30
N ILE A 108 -7.43 12.23 -5.32
CA ILE A 108 -6.34 11.99 -4.36
C ILE A 108 -5.78 10.59 -4.55
N VAL A 109 -4.50 10.40 -4.21
CA VAL A 109 -3.84 9.11 -4.27
C VAL A 109 -3.82 8.45 -2.90
N ASN A 110 -4.27 7.20 -2.86
CA ASN A 110 -4.16 6.31 -1.72
C ASN A 110 -2.97 5.36 -1.92
N ALA A 111 -2.00 5.38 -1.00
CA ALA A 111 -0.96 4.35 -0.90
C ALA A 111 -1.57 3.07 -0.30
N ALA A 112 -2.11 2.24 -1.18
CA ALA A 112 -2.85 1.03 -0.84
C ALA A 112 -1.93 -0.17 -0.62
N ASN A 113 -2.47 -1.19 0.04
CA ASN A 113 -1.85 -2.51 0.13
C ASN A 113 -2.32 -3.43 -1.02
N ASN A 114 -1.70 -4.61 -1.17
CA ASN A 114 -1.95 -5.56 -2.26
C ASN A 114 -3.38 -6.15 -2.31
N THR A 115 -4.21 -5.92 -1.28
CA THR A 115 -5.61 -6.33 -1.30
C THR A 115 -6.53 -5.30 -1.99
N LEU A 116 -6.12 -4.02 -2.06
CA LEU A 116 -6.88 -2.85 -2.51
C LEU A 116 -8.17 -2.53 -1.73
N VAL A 117 -8.57 -3.37 -0.77
CA VAL A 117 -9.83 -3.24 -0.01
C VAL A 117 -9.68 -2.49 1.32
N GLY A 118 -8.64 -1.66 1.42
CA GLY A 118 -8.31 -0.87 2.59
C GLY A 118 -7.53 -1.63 3.66
N CYS A 119 -7.33 -0.97 4.81
CA CYS A 119 -6.62 -1.52 5.95
C CYS A 119 -7.59 -2.20 6.95
N PHE A 120 -7.27 -3.42 7.37
CA PHE A 120 -8.04 -4.18 8.38
C PHE A 120 -7.42 -4.16 9.78
N ILE A 121 -6.29 -3.48 9.94
CA ILE A 121 -5.66 -3.31 11.26
C ILE A 121 -6.49 -2.24 12.00
N PRO A 122 -7.17 -2.61 13.11
CA PRO A 122 -8.08 -1.67 13.76
C PRO A 122 -7.35 -0.44 14.28
N LEU A 123 -7.92 0.73 14.01
CA LEU A 123 -7.42 2.03 14.43
C LEU A 123 -6.04 2.41 13.86
N HIS A 124 -5.53 1.68 12.87
CA HIS A 124 -4.22 1.95 12.28
C HIS A 124 -4.15 3.36 11.67
N SER A 125 -3.03 4.06 11.87
CA SER A 125 -2.86 5.44 11.43
C SER A 125 -2.19 5.54 10.06
N CYS A 126 -2.39 4.56 9.17
CA CYS A 126 -1.91 4.64 7.79
C CYS A 126 -2.87 5.45 6.90
N VAL A 127 -2.34 6.04 5.83
CA VAL A 127 -3.14 6.85 4.89
C VAL A 127 -4.31 6.06 4.30
N ASP A 128 -4.13 4.77 4.06
CA ASP A 128 -5.16 3.86 3.55
C ASP A 128 -6.35 3.74 4.53
N SER A 129 -6.08 3.53 5.83
CA SER A 129 -7.14 3.51 6.85
C SER A 129 -7.86 4.86 6.95
N ILE A 130 -7.11 5.96 6.93
CA ILE A 130 -7.65 7.32 7.05
C ILE A 130 -8.55 7.67 5.85
N ILE A 131 -8.12 7.38 4.62
CA ILE A 131 -8.92 7.60 3.42
C ILE A 131 -10.19 6.75 3.45
N HIS A 132 -10.10 5.47 3.81
CA HIS A 132 -11.27 4.59 3.90
C HIS A 132 -12.26 5.02 5.00
N GLU A 133 -11.76 5.47 6.15
CA GLU A 133 -12.59 6.01 7.23
C GLU A 133 -13.36 7.25 6.77
N ARG A 134 -12.67 8.20 6.12
CA ARG A 134 -13.28 9.49 5.72
C ARG A 134 -14.14 9.38 4.47
N ALA A 135 -13.87 8.45 3.56
CA ALA A 135 -14.74 8.18 2.42
C ALA A 135 -16.01 7.43 2.82
N GLY A 136 -15.90 6.54 3.81
CA GLY A 136 -16.99 5.68 4.28
C GLY A 136 -16.97 4.27 3.68
N VAL A 137 -17.82 3.38 4.21
CA VAL A 137 -17.82 1.94 3.85
C VAL A 137 -18.05 1.66 2.37
N GLN A 138 -18.66 2.59 1.64
CA GLN A 138 -18.87 2.47 0.19
C GLN A 138 -17.55 2.33 -0.56
N LEU A 139 -16.49 3.03 -0.15
CA LEU A 139 -15.18 2.93 -0.80
C LEU A 139 -14.63 1.51 -0.74
N ARG A 140 -14.69 0.89 0.44
CA ARG A 140 -14.26 -0.50 0.61
C ARG A 140 -15.12 -1.47 -0.20
N HIS A 141 -16.42 -1.23 -0.29
CA HIS A 141 -17.31 -2.04 -1.13
C HIS A 141 -16.98 -1.91 -2.61
N GLU A 142 -16.78 -0.70 -3.14
CA GLU A 142 -16.37 -0.49 -4.54
C GLU A 142 -15.01 -1.13 -4.83
N CYS A 143 -14.03 -0.96 -3.93
CA CYS A 143 -12.73 -1.62 -4.05
C CYS A 143 -12.83 -3.15 -4.17
N SER A 144 -13.77 -3.79 -3.45
CA SER A 144 -13.90 -5.25 -3.51
C SER A 144 -14.53 -5.75 -4.81
N GLN A 145 -15.15 -4.86 -5.60
CA GLN A 145 -15.69 -5.18 -6.92
C GLN A 145 -14.65 -5.03 -8.04
N LEU A 146 -13.47 -4.47 -7.73
CA LEU A 146 -12.38 -4.35 -8.70
C LEU A 146 -11.84 -5.73 -9.09
N LYS A 147 -11.56 -5.95 -10.38
CA LYS A 147 -10.99 -7.21 -10.88
C LYS A 147 -9.63 -7.55 -10.25
N THR A 148 -8.90 -6.52 -9.81
CA THR A 148 -7.58 -6.58 -9.19
C THR A 148 -7.63 -6.74 -7.67
N ALA A 149 -8.81 -6.68 -7.04
CA ALA A 149 -8.97 -6.88 -5.60
C ALA A 149 -8.37 -8.23 -5.17
N TYR A 150 -7.61 -8.23 -4.07
CA TYR A 150 -6.88 -9.39 -3.53
C TYR A 150 -5.83 -10.03 -4.45
N LYS A 151 -5.54 -9.41 -5.61
CA LYS A 151 -4.59 -9.92 -6.62
C LYS A 151 -3.62 -8.83 -7.08
N ALA A 152 -3.63 -7.67 -6.43
CA ALA A 152 -2.83 -6.54 -6.86
C ALA A 152 -1.36 -6.79 -6.57
N THR A 153 -0.52 -6.50 -7.55
CA THR A 153 0.94 -6.49 -7.40
C THR A 153 1.43 -5.05 -7.25
N THR A 154 2.69 -4.86 -6.89
CA THR A 154 3.33 -3.54 -6.91
C THR A 154 3.07 -2.83 -8.25
N THR A 155 2.80 -1.53 -8.20
CA THR A 155 2.38 -0.62 -9.28
C THR A 155 0.94 -0.77 -9.78
N THR A 156 0.17 -1.77 -9.31
CA THR A 156 -1.27 -1.88 -9.63
C THR A 156 -1.97 -0.60 -9.21
N THR A 157 -2.71 0.01 -10.15
CA THR A 157 -3.35 1.31 -9.96
C THR A 157 -4.81 1.28 -10.39
N GLU A 158 -5.71 1.55 -9.45
CA GLU A 158 -7.16 1.57 -9.65
C GLU A 158 -7.79 2.90 -9.27
N ILE A 159 -9.00 3.16 -9.74
CA ILE A 159 -9.73 4.39 -9.45
C ILE A 159 -11.15 4.06 -9.00
N THR A 160 -11.62 4.79 -8.01
CA THR A 160 -12.95 4.68 -7.39
C THR A 160 -13.50 6.07 -7.13
N LYS A 161 -14.77 6.18 -6.70
CA LYS A 161 -15.34 7.45 -6.27
C LYS A 161 -14.77 7.88 -4.90
N GLY A 162 -14.71 9.18 -4.66
CA GLY A 162 -14.27 9.74 -3.37
C GLY A 162 -15.33 9.72 -2.26
N TYR A 163 -16.60 9.47 -2.61
CA TYR A 163 -17.72 9.40 -1.67
C TYR A 163 -17.85 10.64 -0.77
N ASN A 164 -17.55 10.52 0.52
CA ASN A 164 -17.66 11.62 1.47
C ASN A 164 -16.43 12.55 1.48
N LEU A 165 -15.39 12.22 0.73
CA LEU A 165 -14.21 13.08 0.58
C LEU A 165 -14.56 14.32 -0.26
N PRO A 166 -13.91 15.47 -0.02
CA PRO A 166 -13.97 16.62 -0.93
C PRO A 166 -13.39 16.30 -2.32
N ALA A 167 -12.56 15.26 -2.41
CA ALA A 167 -12.02 14.76 -3.67
C ALA A 167 -13.06 13.94 -4.45
N LYS A 168 -13.15 14.13 -5.77
CA LYS A 168 -14.14 13.40 -6.59
C LYS A 168 -13.79 11.92 -6.74
N TYR A 169 -12.51 11.61 -6.84
CA TYR A 169 -11.99 10.25 -7.04
C TYR A 169 -10.86 9.92 -6.06
N VAL A 170 -10.71 8.62 -5.78
CA VAL A 170 -9.52 8.07 -5.12
C VAL A 170 -8.80 7.17 -6.11
N ILE A 171 -7.52 7.42 -6.31
CA ILE A 171 -6.63 6.58 -7.11
C ILE A 171 -5.82 5.71 -6.14
N HIS A 172 -6.08 4.41 -6.13
CA HIS A 172 -5.42 3.45 -5.27
C HIS A 172 -4.19 2.89 -5.97
N VAL A 173 -3.01 2.98 -5.35
CA VAL A 173 -1.78 2.42 -5.91
C VAL A 173 -1.01 1.59 -4.89
N VAL A 174 -0.53 0.43 -5.32
CA VAL A 174 0.30 -0.45 -4.48
C VAL A 174 1.78 -0.09 -4.66
N GLY A 175 2.36 0.59 -3.69
CA GLY A 175 3.78 0.97 -3.70
C GLY A 175 4.75 -0.20 -3.44
N PRO A 176 6.05 -0.06 -3.79
CA PRO A 176 7.08 -1.01 -3.37
C PRO A 176 7.28 -1.02 -1.85
N ILE A 177 7.63 -2.19 -1.30
CA ILE A 177 8.10 -2.36 0.09
C ILE A 177 9.63 -2.49 0.04
N VAL A 178 10.33 -1.75 0.90
CA VAL A 178 11.78 -1.57 0.86
C VAL A 178 12.41 -1.85 2.22
N ASP A 179 13.11 -2.98 2.35
CA ASP A 179 14.00 -3.23 3.50
C ASP A 179 15.40 -2.65 3.27
N THR A 180 15.88 -2.76 2.03
CA THR A 180 17.15 -2.18 1.58
C THR A 180 16.92 -1.57 0.20
N LEU A 181 17.26 -0.29 0.05
CA LEU A 181 17.03 0.43 -1.21
C LEU A 181 17.86 -0.21 -2.34
N LYS A 182 17.19 -0.46 -3.46
CA LYS A 182 17.76 -1.05 -4.68
C LYS A 182 17.23 -0.28 -5.88
N PRO A 183 17.98 -0.21 -7.00
CA PRO A 183 17.55 0.53 -8.19
C PRO A 183 16.13 0.13 -8.66
N LYS A 184 15.76 -1.16 -8.61
CA LYS A 184 14.41 -1.62 -8.93
C LYS A 184 13.28 -0.92 -8.15
N HIS A 185 13.52 -0.55 -6.89
CA HIS A 185 12.51 0.11 -6.06
C HIS A 185 12.22 1.52 -6.58
N SER A 186 13.25 2.23 -7.03
CA SER A 186 13.10 3.57 -7.61
C SER A 186 12.27 3.52 -8.90
N TYR A 187 12.51 2.51 -9.76
CA TYR A 187 11.68 2.28 -10.94
C TYR A 187 10.21 2.00 -10.56
N LEU A 188 9.96 1.09 -9.63
CA LEU A 188 8.61 0.74 -9.21
C LEU A 188 7.87 1.95 -8.61
N LEU A 189 8.54 2.76 -7.79
CA LEU A 189 7.96 3.97 -7.23
C LEU A 189 7.63 4.99 -8.33
N GLN A 190 8.53 5.19 -9.29
CA GLN A 190 8.24 6.03 -10.47
C GLN A 190 7.00 5.53 -11.24
N GLN A 191 6.90 4.23 -11.50
CA GLN A 191 5.73 3.66 -12.18
C GLN A 191 4.43 3.90 -11.40
N CYS A 192 4.47 3.92 -10.05
CA CYS A 192 3.31 4.27 -9.25
C CYS A 192 2.83 5.70 -9.56
N TYR A 193 3.72 6.69 -9.59
CA TYR A 193 3.37 8.08 -9.92
C TYR A 193 2.84 8.21 -11.36
N LEU A 194 3.53 7.61 -12.34
CA LEU A 194 3.10 7.65 -13.74
C LEU A 194 1.73 6.99 -13.95
N ASN A 195 1.50 5.83 -13.33
CA ASN A 195 0.21 5.14 -13.43
C ASN A 195 -0.92 5.97 -12.82
N CYS A 196 -0.68 6.63 -11.67
CA CYS A 196 -1.66 7.51 -11.05
C CYS A 196 -2.00 8.71 -11.94
N LEU A 197 -0.98 9.41 -12.46
CA LEU A 197 -1.16 10.55 -13.37
C LEU A 197 -1.95 10.15 -14.61
N ASN A 198 -1.59 9.02 -15.23
CA ASN A 198 -2.29 8.51 -16.40
C ASN A 198 -3.74 8.13 -16.09
N LYS A 199 -4.02 7.54 -14.91
CA LYS A 199 -5.38 7.19 -14.48
C LYS A 199 -6.22 8.45 -14.26
N ALA A 200 -5.65 9.50 -13.66
CA ALA A 200 -6.29 10.79 -13.48
C ALA A 200 -6.66 11.45 -14.81
N ILE A 201 -5.71 11.54 -15.75
CA ILE A 201 -5.96 12.10 -17.09
C ILE A 201 -7.06 11.32 -17.82
N LYS A 202 -7.01 9.97 -17.80
CA LYS A 202 -8.04 9.12 -18.41
C LYS A 202 -9.44 9.31 -17.80
N ALA A 203 -9.51 9.69 -16.52
CA ALA A 203 -10.76 10.00 -15.82
C ALA A 203 -11.23 11.45 -16.02
N GLY A 204 -10.49 12.26 -16.80
CA GLY A 204 -10.80 13.67 -17.02
C GLY A 204 -10.46 14.59 -15.84
N CYS A 205 -9.62 14.13 -14.90
CA CYS A 205 -9.15 14.96 -13.80
C CYS A 205 -8.17 16.03 -14.30
N THR A 206 -8.36 17.26 -13.83
CA THR A 206 -7.47 18.40 -14.06
C THR A 206 -6.53 18.65 -12.88
N SER A 207 -6.72 17.93 -11.78
CA SER A 207 -5.93 18.05 -10.56
C SER A 207 -5.78 16.73 -9.80
N ILE A 208 -4.61 16.53 -9.16
CA ILE A 208 -4.30 15.32 -8.40
C ILE A 208 -3.47 15.63 -7.13
N GLY A 209 -3.89 15.05 -6.00
CA GLY A 209 -3.17 15.13 -4.73
C GLY A 209 -2.45 13.82 -4.42
N PHE A 210 -1.14 13.85 -4.21
CA PHE A 210 -0.33 12.70 -3.81
C PHE A 210 -0.05 12.72 -2.32
N CYS A 211 -0.26 11.59 -1.63
CA CYS A 211 0.42 11.33 -0.36
C CYS A 211 1.86 10.84 -0.61
N CYS A 212 2.69 10.76 0.44
CA CYS A 212 4.00 10.12 0.34
C CYS A 212 3.84 8.59 0.11
N ILE A 213 3.98 8.14 -1.14
CA ILE A 213 3.89 6.71 -1.50
C ILE A 213 5.13 5.97 -1.00
N SER A 214 4.93 4.80 -0.38
CA SER A 214 5.98 3.89 0.09
C SER A 214 6.91 4.38 1.19
N THR A 215 6.74 5.58 1.74
CA THR A 215 7.50 6.03 2.91
C THR A 215 6.90 5.49 4.22
N GLY A 216 7.63 5.62 5.34
CA GLY A 216 7.16 5.14 6.64
C GLY A 216 7.11 3.61 6.70
N MET A 217 5.91 3.03 6.76
CA MET A 217 5.70 1.58 6.94
C MET A 217 6.30 0.72 5.82
N PHE A 218 6.45 1.26 4.61
CA PHE A 218 7.02 0.54 3.47
C PHE A 218 8.52 0.83 3.26
N GLY A 219 9.15 1.57 4.18
CA GLY A 219 10.61 1.66 4.31
C GLY A 219 11.35 2.44 3.24
N PHE A 220 10.67 3.07 2.28
CA PHE A 220 11.35 3.90 1.28
C PHE A 220 11.92 5.17 1.96
N PRO A 221 13.23 5.46 1.81
CA PRO A 221 13.83 6.68 2.35
C PRO A 221 13.14 7.95 1.84
N ASN A 222 12.82 8.87 2.76
CA ASN A 222 11.95 10.01 2.48
C ASN A 222 12.49 10.96 1.41
N GLU A 223 13.79 11.26 1.44
CA GLU A 223 14.41 12.20 0.50
C GLU A 223 14.49 11.61 -0.92
N GLU A 224 14.89 10.35 -1.04
CA GLU A 224 14.96 9.61 -2.30
C GLU A 224 13.55 9.44 -2.90
N ALA A 225 12.55 9.11 -2.08
CA ALA A 225 11.16 9.03 -2.51
C ALA A 225 10.66 10.38 -3.05
N ALA A 226 10.98 11.48 -2.37
CA ALA A 226 10.59 12.84 -2.79
C ALA A 226 11.28 13.25 -4.10
N LYS A 227 12.58 12.95 -4.26
CA LYS A 227 13.31 13.17 -5.52
C LYS A 227 12.65 12.44 -6.70
N ILE A 228 12.28 11.17 -6.51
CA ILE A 228 11.54 10.37 -7.51
C ILE A 228 10.17 10.96 -7.82
N ALA A 229 9.42 11.35 -6.80
CA ALA A 229 8.11 11.96 -6.95
C ALA A 229 8.17 13.25 -7.78
N ILE A 230 9.02 14.20 -7.36
CA ILE A 230 9.18 15.51 -7.99
C ILE A 230 9.66 15.35 -9.43
N GLN A 231 10.73 14.58 -9.68
CA GLN A 231 11.28 14.43 -11.02
C GLN A 231 10.28 13.75 -11.97
N THR A 232 9.58 12.71 -11.50
CA THR A 232 8.60 11.98 -12.31
C THR A 232 7.42 12.87 -12.68
N VAL A 233 6.85 13.58 -11.70
CA VAL A 233 5.75 14.52 -11.92
C VAL A 233 6.20 15.66 -12.84
N ASN A 234 7.35 16.29 -12.58
CA ASN A 234 7.84 17.41 -13.38
C ASN A 234 8.03 17.02 -14.86
N ASN A 235 8.58 15.83 -15.11
CA ASN A 235 8.73 15.33 -16.47
C ASN A 235 7.39 15.04 -17.15
N PHE A 236 6.41 14.50 -16.42
CA PHE A 236 5.06 14.27 -16.95
C PHE A 236 4.39 15.60 -17.33
N LEU A 237 4.54 16.63 -16.51
CA LEU A 237 3.95 17.96 -16.73
C LEU A 237 4.49 18.70 -17.96
N LYS A 238 5.61 18.28 -18.55
CA LYS A 238 6.12 18.85 -19.80
C LYS A 238 5.15 18.66 -20.97
N ASN A 239 4.38 17.57 -20.96
CA ASN A 239 3.48 17.18 -22.05
C ASN A 239 2.00 17.13 -21.64
N HIS A 240 1.68 17.42 -20.39
CA HIS A 240 0.33 17.27 -19.83
C HIS A 240 -0.03 18.45 -18.93
N GLN A 241 -1.27 18.92 -19.05
CA GLN A 241 -1.82 20.00 -18.22
C GLN A 241 -2.63 19.40 -17.07
N ILE A 242 -2.00 19.23 -15.91
CA ILE A 242 -2.65 18.78 -14.67
C ILE A 242 -1.99 19.48 -13.47
N GLU A 243 -2.79 19.94 -12.51
CA GLU A 243 -2.29 20.53 -11.28
C GLU A 243 -1.97 19.43 -10.26
N VAL A 244 -0.79 19.49 -9.65
CA VAL A 244 -0.30 18.46 -8.73
C VAL A 244 -0.02 19.03 -7.35
N VAL A 245 -0.60 18.41 -6.33
CA VAL A 245 -0.32 18.73 -4.92
C VAL A 245 0.39 17.55 -4.27
N PHE A 246 1.61 17.75 -3.78
CA PHE A 246 2.22 16.83 -2.83
C PHE A 246 1.70 17.14 -1.42
N CYS A 247 0.78 16.31 -0.94
CA CYS A 247 0.22 16.39 0.40
C CYS A 247 1.09 15.57 1.36
N VAL A 248 1.83 16.26 2.21
CA VAL A 248 2.72 15.68 3.22
C VAL A 248 2.10 15.82 4.62
N PHE A 249 2.37 14.89 5.53
CA PHE A 249 1.83 14.98 6.89
C PHE A 249 2.90 15.40 7.91
N LYS A 250 4.09 14.79 7.83
CA LYS A 250 5.17 15.06 8.78
C LYS A 250 5.95 16.32 8.38
N GLU A 251 6.48 17.01 9.38
CA GLU A 251 7.33 18.18 9.18
C GLU A 251 8.58 17.85 8.37
N ILE A 252 9.19 16.69 8.62
CA ILE A 252 10.38 16.24 7.89
C ILE A 252 10.11 16.10 6.38
N ASP A 253 8.96 15.55 6.00
CA ASP A 253 8.56 15.42 4.59
C ASP A 253 8.33 16.79 3.96
N TYR A 254 7.66 17.70 4.70
CA TYR A 254 7.46 19.08 4.24
C TYR A 254 8.77 19.80 3.96
N ASN A 255 9.74 19.70 4.88
CA ASN A 255 11.06 20.32 4.73
C ASN A 255 11.84 19.72 3.55
N ILE A 256 11.79 18.39 3.38
CA ILE A 256 12.41 17.69 2.25
C ILE A 256 11.84 18.19 0.93
N TYR A 257 10.51 18.15 0.76
CA TYR A 257 9.88 18.58 -0.50
C TYR A 257 10.14 20.06 -0.79
N THR A 258 10.07 20.91 0.24
CA THR A 258 10.32 22.36 0.13
C THR A 258 11.76 22.65 -0.29
N SER A 259 12.76 22.05 0.38
CA SER A 259 14.18 22.23 0.02
C SER A 259 14.46 21.73 -1.39
N LEU A 260 13.98 20.53 -1.76
CA LEU A 260 14.18 19.99 -3.10
C LEU A 260 13.57 20.86 -4.21
N LEU A 261 12.40 21.47 -3.98
CA LEU A 261 11.77 22.37 -4.94
C LEU A 261 12.43 23.75 -5.01
N ASN A 262 13.09 24.21 -3.95
CA ASN A 262 13.82 25.48 -3.92
C ASN A 262 15.20 25.36 -4.51
N ASP A 263 15.99 24.45 -3.94
CA ASP A 263 17.42 24.33 -4.21
C ASP A 263 17.64 23.62 -5.54
N GLY A 264 16.66 22.79 -5.94
CA GLY A 264 16.81 21.85 -7.04
C GLY A 264 17.68 20.68 -6.64
N PHE A 265 17.72 19.70 -7.52
CA PHE A 265 18.63 18.57 -7.42
C PHE A 265 19.02 18.11 -8.82
N ASN A 266 20.18 17.44 -8.91
CA ASN A 266 20.62 16.84 -10.15
C ASN A 266 19.62 15.76 -10.57
N HIS A 267 19.11 15.88 -11.79
CA HIS A 267 18.25 14.86 -12.35
C HIS A 267 19.06 13.56 -12.44
N PHE A 268 18.53 12.50 -11.87
CA PHE A 268 19.12 11.17 -12.03
C PHE A 268 18.53 10.50 -13.26
N ASP A 269 19.30 9.63 -13.87
CA ASP A 269 18.81 8.83 -14.98
C ASP A 269 17.61 8.02 -14.53
N ILE A 270 16.49 8.25 -15.20
CA ILE A 270 15.29 7.45 -15.00
C ILE A 270 15.66 6.03 -15.38
N ILE A 271 15.63 5.12 -14.40
CA ILE A 271 15.77 3.69 -14.65
C ILE A 271 14.68 3.33 -15.64
N ASN A 272 15.09 2.92 -16.85
CA ASN A 272 14.14 2.53 -17.86
C ASN A 272 13.72 1.06 -17.65
N LYS A 273 12.68 0.64 -18.37
CA LYS A 273 12.16 -0.73 -18.27
C LYS A 273 13.23 -1.79 -18.58
N GLU A 274 14.12 -1.53 -19.53
CA GLU A 274 15.17 -2.47 -19.91
C GLU A 274 16.18 -2.69 -18.78
N CYS A 275 16.62 -1.62 -18.12
CA CYS A 275 17.48 -1.67 -16.94
C CYS A 275 16.81 -2.44 -15.80
N TYR A 276 15.53 -2.15 -15.54
CA TYR A 276 14.73 -2.84 -14.53
C TYR A 276 14.60 -4.35 -14.81
N ASP A 277 14.29 -4.71 -16.06
CA ASP A 277 14.12 -6.11 -16.47
C ASP A 277 15.45 -6.88 -16.33
N LYS A 278 16.58 -6.28 -16.73
CA LYS A 278 17.93 -6.85 -16.54
C LYS A 278 18.28 -7.05 -15.08
N GLU A 279 17.94 -6.10 -14.21
CA GLU A 279 18.16 -6.22 -12.76
C GLU A 279 17.32 -7.35 -12.14
N CYS A 280 16.05 -7.46 -12.55
CA CYS A 280 15.15 -8.54 -12.11
C CYS A 280 15.65 -9.93 -12.53
N LEU A 281 16.19 -10.04 -13.75
CA LEU A 281 16.84 -11.27 -14.23
C LEU A 281 18.04 -11.65 -13.37
N LYS A 282 18.96 -10.71 -13.13
CA LYS A 282 20.14 -10.91 -12.27
C LYS A 282 19.76 -11.36 -10.86
N GLU A 283 18.76 -10.72 -10.24
CA GLU A 283 18.29 -11.12 -8.91
C GLU A 283 17.69 -12.53 -8.89
N LYS A 284 16.93 -12.91 -9.93
CA LYS A 284 16.38 -14.28 -10.05
C LYS A 284 17.50 -15.31 -10.18
N GLU A 285 18.50 -15.03 -11.00
CA GLU A 285 19.67 -15.90 -11.19
C GLU A 285 20.48 -16.03 -9.90
N GLN A 286 20.75 -14.92 -9.20
CA GLN A 286 21.47 -14.92 -7.94
C GLN A 286 20.73 -15.69 -6.84
N LYS A 287 19.40 -15.51 -6.70
CA LYS A 287 18.59 -16.30 -5.77
C LYS A 287 18.60 -17.78 -6.12
N GLN A 288 18.54 -18.12 -7.41
CA GLN A 288 18.65 -19.51 -7.86
C GLN A 288 20.03 -20.09 -7.52
N LEU A 289 21.10 -19.32 -7.69
CA LEU A 289 22.46 -19.74 -7.36
C LEU A 289 22.64 -19.94 -5.85
N GLN A 290 22.10 -19.05 -5.01
CA GLN A 290 22.10 -19.18 -3.56
C GLN A 290 21.36 -20.43 -3.09
N LYS A 291 20.17 -20.70 -3.66
CA LYS A 291 19.43 -21.94 -3.38
C LYS A 291 20.25 -23.19 -3.76
N LEU A 292 20.95 -23.15 -4.90
CA LEU A 292 21.81 -24.23 -5.35
C LEU A 292 23.03 -24.42 -4.43
N GLN A 293 23.65 -23.35 -3.96
CA GLN A 293 24.75 -23.39 -3.01
C GLN A 293 24.30 -23.98 -1.67
N ARG A 294 23.20 -23.48 -1.10
CA ARG A 294 22.61 -24.01 0.14
C ARG A 294 22.23 -25.48 0.01
N LEU A 295 21.66 -25.87 -1.13
CA LEU A 295 21.35 -27.27 -1.40
C LEU A 295 22.60 -28.15 -1.43
N LYS A 296 23.71 -27.68 -2.03
CA LYS A 296 25.00 -28.39 -2.03
C LYS A 296 25.58 -28.51 -0.63
N GLU A 297 25.52 -27.46 0.19
CA GLU A 297 25.98 -27.48 1.58
C GLU A 297 25.23 -28.53 2.41
N LEU A 298 23.89 -28.58 2.33
CA LEU A 298 23.07 -29.56 3.03
C LEU A 298 23.35 -31.00 2.56
N GLN A 299 23.64 -31.20 1.27
CA GLN A 299 24.06 -32.50 0.74
C GLN A 299 25.44 -32.92 1.26
N LEU A 300 26.41 -31.99 1.28
CA LEU A 300 27.75 -32.23 1.79
C LEU A 300 27.71 -32.59 3.27
N LYS A 301 26.98 -31.83 4.09
CA LYS A 301 26.80 -32.05 5.53
C LYS A 301 26.28 -33.46 5.85
N LYS A 302 25.32 -33.97 5.06
CA LYS A 302 24.81 -35.35 5.21
C LYS A 302 25.81 -36.43 4.73
N SER A 303 26.67 -36.10 3.76
CA SER A 303 27.66 -37.05 3.21
C SER A 303 28.95 -37.13 4.03
N SER A 304 29.30 -36.07 4.77
CA SER A 304 30.37 -36.08 5.75
C SER A 304 29.90 -36.79 7.01
N VAL A 305 30.62 -37.86 7.36
CA VAL A 305 30.43 -38.81 8.47
C VAL A 305 29.78 -38.19 9.74
N ASN A 306 28.58 -38.65 10.09
CA ASN A 306 27.87 -38.55 11.39
C ASN A 306 27.20 -37.24 11.86
N GLU A 307 27.01 -36.21 11.02
CA GLU A 307 26.08 -35.12 11.38
C GLU A 307 24.67 -35.38 10.84
N GLU A 308 23.74 -35.74 11.74
CA GLU A 308 22.31 -35.76 11.41
C GLU A 308 21.82 -34.33 11.15
N LEU A 309 21.19 -34.12 9.99
CA LEU A 309 20.47 -32.87 9.73
C LEU A 309 19.33 -32.74 10.74
N THR A 310 19.13 -31.54 11.25
CA THR A 310 17.97 -31.23 12.09
C THR A 310 16.67 -31.38 11.29
N GLU A 311 15.54 -31.56 11.98
CA GLU A 311 14.22 -31.66 11.33
C GLU A 311 13.92 -30.42 10.45
N ASN A 312 14.28 -29.23 10.93
CA ASN A 312 14.17 -27.97 10.17
C ASN A 312 15.05 -27.95 8.90
N GLU A 313 16.29 -28.44 8.97
CA GLU A 313 17.19 -28.50 7.82
C GLU A 313 16.71 -29.55 6.79
N LEU A 314 16.08 -30.63 7.25
CA LEU A 314 15.44 -31.62 6.37
C LEU A 314 14.23 -31.01 5.65
N GLU A 315 13.37 -30.28 6.36
CA GLU A 315 12.26 -29.54 5.74
C GLU A 315 12.76 -28.51 4.73
N GLU A 316 13.75 -27.69 5.10
CA GLU A 316 14.40 -26.72 4.22
C GLU A 316 14.95 -27.40 2.96
N PHE A 317 15.63 -28.54 3.12
CA PHE A 317 16.16 -29.32 2.00
C PHE A 317 15.04 -29.74 1.02
N PHE A 318 13.92 -30.28 1.52
CA PHE A 318 12.82 -30.72 0.67
C PHE A 318 12.22 -29.55 -0.12
N ASP A 319 12.01 -28.41 0.53
CA ASP A 319 11.49 -27.20 -0.12
C ASP A 319 12.47 -26.66 -1.18
N LEU A 320 13.77 -26.65 -0.87
CA LEU A 320 14.81 -26.23 -1.81
C LEU A 320 14.85 -27.13 -3.04
N VAL A 321 14.81 -28.46 -2.87
CA VAL A 321 14.78 -29.43 -3.98
C VAL A 321 13.57 -29.21 -4.89
N GLN A 322 12.39 -28.98 -4.31
CA GLN A 322 11.17 -28.74 -5.09
C GLN A 322 11.23 -27.42 -5.87
N SER A 323 11.89 -26.39 -5.31
CA SER A 323 11.98 -25.07 -5.92
C SER A 323 13.09 -24.90 -6.96
N VAL A 324 13.99 -25.88 -7.12
CA VAL A 324 15.09 -25.87 -8.10
C VAL A 324 14.76 -26.76 -9.31
N PRO A 325 14.93 -26.27 -10.56
CA PRO A 325 14.72 -27.08 -11.78
C PRO A 325 15.52 -28.37 -11.77
N LYS A 326 14.90 -29.48 -12.20
CA LYS A 326 15.50 -30.83 -12.12
C LYS A 326 16.86 -30.90 -12.79
N GLU A 327 17.04 -30.19 -13.89
CA GLU A 327 18.26 -30.21 -14.71
C GLU A 327 19.44 -29.53 -14.01
N LYS A 328 19.17 -28.60 -13.07
CA LYS A 328 20.18 -27.84 -12.33
C LYS A 328 20.52 -28.43 -10.97
N ARG A 329 19.82 -29.50 -10.54
CA ARG A 329 20.10 -30.15 -9.25
C ARG A 329 21.50 -30.77 -9.24
N PRO A 330 22.24 -30.71 -8.12
CA PRO A 330 23.56 -31.33 -8.02
C PRO A 330 23.47 -32.83 -8.32
N LYS A 331 24.38 -33.36 -9.12
CA LYS A 331 24.46 -34.78 -9.47
C LYS A 331 25.50 -35.46 -8.57
N GLN A 332 25.09 -36.22 -7.53
CA GLN A 332 25.77 -37.37 -6.86
C GLN A 332 25.30 -37.59 -5.39
N PRO A 333 25.62 -38.72 -4.72
CA PRO A 333 25.61 -40.13 -5.15
C PRO A 333 24.40 -40.91 -4.57
N TYR A 334 23.58 -40.28 -3.72
CA TYR A 334 22.35 -40.85 -3.20
C TYR A 334 21.18 -40.32 -4.03
N THR A 335 20.50 -41.22 -4.76
CA THR A 335 19.24 -40.87 -5.42
C THR A 335 18.30 -40.24 -4.39
N LEU A 336 17.63 -39.14 -4.78
CA LEU A 336 16.59 -38.49 -3.95
C LEU A 336 15.58 -39.52 -3.41
N ASP A 337 15.38 -40.63 -4.13
CA ASP A 337 14.58 -41.80 -3.75
C ASP A 337 15.00 -42.45 -2.42
N LYS A 338 16.31 -42.52 -2.10
CA LYS A 338 16.81 -43.00 -0.80
C LYS A 338 16.51 -42.02 0.35
N TRP A 339 16.41 -40.72 0.07
CA TRP A 339 15.98 -39.73 1.06
C TRP A 339 14.47 -39.79 1.35
N PHE A 340 13.65 -40.11 0.34
CA PHE A 340 12.21 -40.32 0.53
C PHE A 340 11.90 -41.57 1.36
N SER A 341 12.76 -42.60 1.34
CA SER A 341 12.59 -43.80 2.16
C SER A 341 12.90 -43.61 3.65
N THR A 342 13.76 -42.66 4.03
CA THR A 342 14.12 -42.41 5.44
C THR A 342 12.98 -41.80 6.28
N LYS A 343 11.97 -41.16 5.67
CA LYS A 343 10.77 -40.68 6.40
C LYS A 343 9.89 -41.81 6.94
N LYS A 344 10.11 -43.07 6.52
CA LYS A 344 9.36 -44.23 7.03
C LYS A 344 9.96 -44.88 8.28
N VAL A 345 11.12 -44.43 8.77
CA VAL A 345 11.78 -45.00 9.94
C VAL A 345 12.05 -43.88 10.93
N ASN A 346 11.02 -43.50 11.71
CA ASN A 346 11.08 -42.90 13.05
C ASN A 346 9.68 -42.39 13.46
N LYS A 347 8.69 -43.28 13.36
CA LYS A 347 7.51 -43.24 14.24
C LYS A 347 7.62 -44.45 15.16
N LYS A 348 8.24 -44.26 16.32
CA LYS A 348 8.00 -45.06 17.52
C LYS A 348 7.96 -44.11 18.69
#